data_AF-A0A953NZ70-F1
#
_entry.id   AF-A0A953NZ70-F1
#
_cell.length_a   1.000
_cell.length_b   1.000
_cell.length_c   1.000
_cell.angle_alpha   90.00
_cell.angle_beta   90.00
_cell.angle_gamma   90.00
#
_symmetry.space_group_name_H-M   'P 1'
#
loop_
_entity.id
_entity.type
_entity.pdbx_description
1 polymer ?
#
loop_
_entity_poly.entity_id
_entity_poly.type
_entity_poly.pdbx_seq_one_letter_code
_entity_poly.pdbx_strand_id
1 'polypeptide(L)'
;MAVPNSIWKLLIPREHGSWGLWIVPMVSATVVAAAGTPAERALTDAWFIDLEPVFWFALLCGLAFMIYQPLEELIGLSLFKLRTREEKRAALLWIACFGLPALAVYIHLCRLRRVGLLWLALLAVVCFIARAEMGMDRRFRVLRELIGALALTSTAVGAYYCAERTVNQRAVALWIANWLFAVGQIEYVQLRIHTAAKPDPQRARKVLAFHLLLPPVVLAAWWLHLSPLWMIAAFVPAIVRILLWQISPPKKLNVRKLGVTELLLGITFGLLLAGAYCFGSG
;
A
#
# COMPACT_ATOMS: atom_id res chain seq x y z
N MET A 1 3.70 -16.26 33.23
CA MET A 1 4.75 -15.22 33.13
C MET A 1 4.19 -14.07 32.31
N ALA A 2 4.05 -12.88 32.89
CA ALA A 2 3.58 -11.71 32.15
C ALA A 2 4.68 -11.27 31.18
N VAL A 3 4.44 -11.41 29.88
CA VAL A 3 5.30 -10.80 28.85
C VAL A 3 5.29 -9.29 29.12
N PRO A 4 6.43 -8.65 29.46
CA PRO A 4 6.44 -7.22 29.75
C PRO A 4 5.90 -6.44 28.55
N ASN A 5 5.08 -5.42 28.81
CA ASN A 5 4.43 -4.54 27.83
C ASN A 5 5.37 -3.91 26.78
N SER A 6 6.70 -4.02 26.96
CA SER A 6 7.72 -3.61 25.99
C SER A 6 7.79 -4.53 24.76
N ILE A 7 7.57 -5.83 24.91
CA ILE A 7 7.74 -6.82 23.82
C ILE A 7 6.63 -6.67 22.77
N TRP A 8 5.38 -6.45 23.19
CA TRP A 8 4.26 -6.23 22.28
C TRP A 8 4.47 -5.01 21.38
N LYS A 9 5.12 -3.97 21.89
CA LYS A 9 5.48 -2.80 21.08
C LYS A 9 6.49 -3.20 20.01
N LEU A 10 7.44 -4.09 20.29
CA LEU A 10 8.45 -4.54 19.31
C LEU A 10 7.83 -5.43 18.21
N LEU A 11 6.84 -6.25 18.58
CA LEU A 11 6.32 -7.27 17.67
C LEU A 11 5.20 -6.79 16.74
N ILE A 12 4.33 -5.89 17.19
CA ILE A 12 3.18 -5.43 16.40
C ILE A 12 3.59 -4.26 15.50
N PRO A 13 3.27 -4.29 14.18
CA PRO A 13 3.46 -3.17 13.28
C PRO A 13 2.89 -1.86 13.83
N ARG A 14 3.78 -0.91 14.16
CA ARG A 14 3.41 0.37 14.80
C ARG A 14 2.88 1.42 13.85
N GLU A 15 3.16 1.23 12.56
CA GLU A 15 2.80 2.19 11.52
C GLU A 15 1.31 2.05 11.19
N HIS A 16 0.45 2.66 12.00
CA HIS A 16 -1.01 2.60 11.79
C HIS A 16 -1.43 3.06 10.38
N GLY A 17 -0.65 3.91 9.72
CA GLY A 17 -0.88 4.33 8.34
C GLY A 17 -0.50 3.30 7.27
N SER A 18 0.42 2.37 7.54
CA SER A 18 0.89 1.41 6.53
C SER A 18 -0.11 0.27 6.29
N TRP A 19 -1.04 0.03 7.21
CA TRP A 19 -2.21 -0.82 6.97
C TRP A 19 -3.04 -0.36 5.77
N GLY A 20 -3.25 0.95 5.63
CA GLY A 20 -3.96 1.53 4.49
C GLY A 20 -3.23 1.28 3.16
N LEU A 21 -1.90 1.22 3.17
CA LEU A 21 -1.06 1.07 1.98
C LEU A 21 -1.15 -0.31 1.31
N TRP A 22 -1.69 -1.32 1.99
CA TRP A 22 -1.93 -2.63 1.38
C TRP A 22 -3.43 -3.00 1.37
N ILE A 23 -4.22 -2.56 2.34
CA ILE A 23 -5.66 -2.85 2.37
C ILE A 23 -6.39 -2.09 1.25
N VAL A 24 -6.16 -0.78 1.11
CA VAL A 24 -6.88 0.03 0.11
C VAL A 24 -6.61 -0.45 -1.33
N PRO A 25 -5.34 -0.71 -1.72
CA PRO A 25 -5.05 -1.24 -3.06
C PRO A 25 -5.68 -2.62 -3.30
N MET A 26 -5.60 -3.52 -2.32
CA MET A 26 -6.22 -4.85 -2.38
C MET A 26 -7.75 -4.77 -2.55
N VAL A 27 -8.43 -3.97 -1.72
CA VAL A 27 -9.89 -3.84 -1.75
C VAL A 27 -10.34 -3.16 -3.04
N SER A 28 -9.71 -2.04 -3.44
CA SER A 28 -10.08 -1.35 -4.69
C SER A 28 -9.93 -2.26 -5.91
N ALA A 29 -8.84 -3.03 -6.01
CA ALA A 29 -8.63 -3.96 -7.11
C ALA A 29 -9.60 -5.15 -7.08
N THR A 30 -9.95 -5.66 -5.89
CA THR A 30 -10.98 -6.69 -5.73
C THR A 30 -12.33 -6.20 -6.22
N VAL A 31 -12.71 -4.96 -5.88
CA VAL A 31 -13.98 -4.36 -6.36
C VAL A 31 -13.98 -4.22 -7.88
N VAL A 32 -12.86 -3.79 -8.47
CA VAL A 32 -12.77 -3.63 -9.93
C VAL A 32 -12.81 -4.98 -10.65
N ALA A 33 -12.13 -6.00 -10.14
CA ALA A 33 -12.25 -7.36 -10.65
C ALA A 33 -13.70 -7.86 -10.52
N ALA A 34 -14.31 -7.66 -9.34
CA ALA A 34 -15.68 -8.06 -9.10
C ALA A 34 -16.71 -7.35 -10.01
N ALA A 35 -16.39 -6.13 -10.40
CA ALA A 35 -17.20 -5.34 -11.32
C ALA A 35 -16.89 -5.63 -12.80
N GLY A 36 -16.09 -6.65 -13.15
CA GLY A 36 -15.51 -6.94 -14.48
C GLY A 36 -16.33 -6.54 -15.71
N THR A 37 -15.69 -6.34 -16.87
CA THR A 37 -16.42 -5.78 -18.02
C THR A 37 -17.50 -6.71 -18.58
N PRO A 38 -18.57 -6.16 -19.20
CA PRO A 38 -19.59 -6.97 -19.87
C PRO A 38 -19.01 -7.97 -20.88
N ALA A 39 -17.93 -7.61 -21.58
CA ALA A 39 -17.23 -8.48 -22.52
C ALA A 39 -16.47 -9.63 -21.81
N GLU A 40 -15.86 -9.37 -20.65
CA GLU A 40 -15.18 -10.38 -19.85
C GLU A 40 -16.18 -11.34 -19.19
N ARG A 41 -17.33 -10.82 -18.70
CA ARG A 41 -18.42 -11.64 -18.14
C ARG A 41 -19.15 -12.49 -19.18
N ALA A 42 -19.15 -12.08 -20.45
CA ALA A 42 -19.76 -12.85 -21.54
C ALA A 42 -18.91 -14.06 -21.98
N LEU A 43 -17.61 -14.06 -21.67
CA LEU A 43 -16.68 -15.14 -22.03
C LEU A 43 -16.57 -16.22 -20.96
N THR A 44 -16.88 -15.89 -19.71
CA THR A 44 -16.93 -16.82 -18.59
C THR A 44 -18.38 -16.98 -18.17
N ASP A 45 -19.01 -18.14 -18.45
CA ASP A 45 -20.37 -18.51 -17.96
C ASP A 45 -20.53 -18.45 -16.42
N ALA A 46 -19.54 -17.95 -15.69
CA ALA A 46 -19.51 -17.71 -14.27
C ALA A 46 -20.05 -16.31 -13.94
N TRP A 47 -21.27 -16.26 -13.42
CA TRP A 47 -21.89 -15.05 -12.84
C TRP A 47 -21.25 -14.62 -11.50
N PHE A 48 -20.33 -15.40 -10.95
CA PHE A 48 -19.72 -15.19 -9.63
C PHE A 48 -18.20 -15.17 -9.70
N ILE A 49 -17.61 -14.14 -9.11
CA ILE A 49 -16.16 -14.09 -8.85
C ILE A 49 -15.82 -15.08 -7.76
N ASP A 50 -14.74 -15.82 -8.00
CA ASP A 50 -14.14 -16.71 -7.01
C ASP A 50 -13.43 -15.87 -5.94
N LEU A 51 -14.17 -15.49 -4.88
CA LEU A 51 -13.66 -14.67 -3.79
C LEU A 51 -12.78 -15.47 -2.80
N GLU A 52 -12.81 -16.81 -2.86
CA GLU A 52 -12.00 -17.66 -1.99
C GLU A 52 -10.50 -17.37 -2.14
N PRO A 53 -9.90 -17.38 -3.35
CA PRO A 53 -8.51 -16.98 -3.56
C PRO A 53 -8.18 -15.58 -3.02
N VAL A 54 -9.11 -14.63 -3.14
CA VAL A 54 -8.91 -13.25 -2.66
C VAL A 54 -8.86 -13.22 -1.13
N PHE A 55 -9.75 -13.97 -0.46
CA PHE A 55 -9.73 -14.11 1.00
C PHE A 55 -8.40 -14.69 1.49
N TRP A 56 -7.94 -15.79 0.89
CA TRP A 56 -6.67 -16.40 1.24
C TRP A 56 -5.48 -15.48 0.96
N PHE A 57 -5.53 -14.72 -0.14
CA PHE A 57 -4.50 -13.71 -0.44
C PHE A 57 -4.50 -12.56 0.57
N ALA A 58 -5.67 -12.08 1.01
CA ALA A 58 -5.77 -11.07 2.06
C ALA A 58 -5.18 -11.57 3.38
N LEU A 59 -5.47 -12.82 3.75
CA LEU A 59 -4.87 -13.46 4.91
C LEU A 59 -3.34 -13.57 4.77
N LEU A 60 -2.84 -14.00 3.61
CA LEU A 60 -1.41 -14.06 3.32
C LEU A 60 -0.74 -12.69 3.49
N CYS A 61 -1.33 -11.63 2.94
CA CYS A 61 -0.83 -10.26 3.09
C CYS A 61 -0.79 -9.83 4.56
N GLY A 62 -1.86 -10.10 5.31
CA GLY A 62 -1.92 -9.80 6.74
C GLY A 62 -0.85 -10.54 7.55
N LEU A 63 -0.67 -11.84 7.31
CA LEU A 63 0.35 -12.66 7.97
C LEU A 63 1.77 -12.17 7.62
N ALA A 64 2.05 -11.90 6.34
CA ALA A 64 3.34 -11.36 5.88
C ALA A 64 3.62 -9.99 6.51
N PHE A 65 2.61 -9.13 6.60
CA PHE A 65 2.71 -7.83 7.23
C PHE A 65 3.01 -7.92 8.75
N MET A 66 2.52 -8.95 9.44
CA MET A 66 2.86 -9.22 10.85
C MET A 66 4.30 -9.68 11.05
N ILE A 67 4.94 -10.27 10.03
CA ILE A 67 6.32 -10.78 10.10
C ILE A 67 7.33 -9.65 9.88
N TYR A 68 6.98 -8.66 9.06
CA TYR A 68 7.89 -7.64 8.55
C TYR A 68 8.68 -6.89 9.64
N GLN A 69 8.02 -6.32 10.64
CA GLN A 69 8.71 -5.51 11.67
C GLN A 69 9.63 -6.36 12.57
N PRO A 70 9.19 -7.50 13.15
CA PRO A 70 10.08 -8.39 13.88
C PRO A 70 11.29 -8.86 13.07
N LEU A 71 11.10 -9.09 11.77
CA LEU A 71 12.18 -9.48 10.87
C LEU A 71 13.21 -8.34 10.70
N GLU A 72 12.76 -7.10 10.49
CA GLU A 72 13.67 -5.94 10.44
C GLU A 72 14.43 -5.73 11.75
N GLU A 73 13.77 -5.89 12.89
CA GLU A 73 14.39 -5.76 14.21
C GLU A 73 15.43 -6.87 14.46
N LEU A 74 15.19 -8.09 13.97
CA LEU A 74 16.12 -9.22 14.08
C LEU A 74 17.36 -9.04 13.20
N ILE A 75 17.20 -8.49 12.00
CA ILE A 75 18.30 -8.21 11.06
C ILE A 75 19.07 -6.93 11.48
N GLY A 76 18.52 -6.14 12.40
CA GLY A 76 19.16 -4.93 12.92
C GLY A 76 18.98 -3.69 12.04
N LEU A 77 17.95 -3.70 11.17
CA LEU A 77 17.60 -2.61 10.26
C LEU A 77 16.68 -1.57 10.91
N SER A 78 16.06 -1.92 12.04
CA SER A 78 15.19 -1.05 12.82
C SER A 78 15.97 -0.14 13.78
N LEU A 79 15.40 1.04 14.05
CA LEU A 79 15.82 1.92 15.16
C LEU A 79 15.72 1.22 16.52
N PHE A 80 14.79 0.27 16.64
CA PHE A 80 14.61 -0.54 17.83
C PHE A 80 15.42 -1.82 17.67
N LYS A 81 16.35 -2.05 18.61
CA LYS A 81 17.20 -3.22 18.61
C LYS A 81 16.71 -4.21 19.66
N LEU A 82 16.62 -5.48 19.27
CA LEU A 82 16.41 -6.59 20.20
C LEU A 82 17.70 -6.76 21.02
N ARG A 83 17.64 -6.44 22.32
CA ARG A 83 18.79 -6.42 23.23
C ARG A 83 18.92 -7.73 24.00
N THR A 84 17.81 -8.32 24.43
CA THR A 84 17.83 -9.51 25.30
C THR A 84 17.66 -10.80 24.49
N ARG A 85 18.11 -11.93 25.06
CA ARG A 85 17.85 -13.26 24.47
C ARG A 85 16.35 -13.57 24.41
N GLU A 86 15.58 -13.06 25.38
CA GLU A 86 14.13 -13.23 25.44
C GLU A 86 13.42 -12.47 24.31
N GLU A 87 13.82 -11.22 24.04
CA GLU A 87 13.30 -10.42 22.93
C GLU A 87 13.56 -11.09 21.58
N LYS A 88 14.79 -11.62 21.38
CA LYS A 88 15.14 -12.36 20.15
C LYS A 88 14.33 -13.65 20.00
N ARG A 89 14.14 -14.41 21.09
CA ARG A 89 13.28 -15.60 21.09
C ARG A 89 11.83 -15.25 20.78
N ALA A 90 11.30 -14.18 21.37
CA ALA A 90 9.94 -13.71 21.11
C ALA A 90 9.75 -13.30 19.64
N ALA A 91 10.71 -12.58 19.06
CA ALA A 91 10.69 -12.22 17.64
C ALA A 91 10.74 -13.46 16.73
N LEU A 92 11.61 -14.44 17.02
CA LEU A 92 11.66 -15.69 16.27
C LEU A 92 10.37 -16.50 16.37
N LEU A 93 9.80 -16.62 17.57
CA LEU A 93 8.51 -17.28 17.78
C LEU A 93 7.40 -16.56 17.03
N TRP A 94 7.39 -15.22 17.02
CA TRP A 94 6.43 -14.44 16.24
C TRP A 94 6.55 -14.72 14.75
N ILE A 95 7.77 -14.65 14.20
CA ILE A 95 8.05 -14.96 12.80
C ILE A 95 7.59 -16.39 12.47
N ALA A 96 7.82 -17.36 13.36
CA ALA A 96 7.35 -18.73 13.16
C ALA A 96 5.81 -18.83 13.22
N CYS A 97 5.17 -18.21 14.21
CA CYS A 97 3.72 -18.23 14.41
C CYS A 97 2.94 -17.60 13.24
N PHE A 98 3.50 -16.60 12.56
CA PHE A 98 2.88 -16.00 11.38
C PHE A 98 3.39 -16.59 10.07
N GLY A 99 4.66 -17.01 10.03
CA GLY A 99 5.33 -17.55 8.84
C GLY A 99 4.86 -18.96 8.47
N LEU A 100 4.64 -19.84 9.45
CA LEU A 100 4.14 -21.19 9.17
C LEU A 100 2.71 -21.16 8.59
N PRO A 101 1.74 -20.40 9.15
CA PRO A 101 0.46 -20.19 8.51
C PRO A 101 0.56 -19.50 7.16
N ALA A 102 1.43 -18.49 6.99
CA ALA A 102 1.62 -17.83 5.71
C ALA A 102 2.06 -18.82 4.62
N LEU A 103 2.98 -19.72 4.95
CA LEU A 103 3.41 -20.79 4.06
C LEU A 103 2.27 -21.76 3.74
N ALA A 104 1.47 -22.16 4.73
CA ALA A 104 0.32 -23.04 4.51
C ALA A 104 -0.74 -22.38 3.60
N VAL A 105 -1.04 -21.10 3.82
CA VAL A 105 -1.95 -20.29 2.98
C VAL A 105 -1.40 -20.17 1.56
N TYR A 106 -0.10 -19.93 1.41
CA TYR A 106 0.54 -19.88 0.10
C TYR A 106 0.46 -21.23 -0.64
N ILE A 107 0.73 -22.36 0.03
CA ILE A 107 0.55 -23.70 -0.54
C ILE A 107 -0.90 -23.92 -0.97
N HIS A 108 -1.86 -23.46 -0.18
CA HIS A 108 -3.28 -23.53 -0.54
C HIS A 108 -3.59 -22.70 -1.79
N LEU A 109 -3.07 -21.47 -1.89
CA LEU A 109 -3.18 -20.65 -3.10
C LEU A 109 -2.54 -21.31 -4.33
N CYS A 110 -1.43 -22.05 -4.16
CA CYS A 110 -0.86 -22.86 -5.24
C CYS A 110 -1.81 -23.96 -5.70
N ARG A 111 -2.53 -24.63 -4.78
CA ARG A 111 -3.57 -25.63 -5.12
C ARG A 111 -4.74 -24.99 -5.87
N LEU A 112 -5.07 -23.74 -5.54
CA LEU A 112 -6.01 -22.91 -6.30
C LEU A 112 -5.43 -22.36 -7.62
N ARG A 113 -4.28 -22.89 -8.07
CA ARG A 113 -3.58 -22.48 -9.30
C ARG A 113 -3.18 -21.00 -9.35
N ARG A 114 -2.93 -20.37 -8.18
CA ARG A 114 -2.45 -18.98 -8.06
C ARG A 114 -0.93 -18.90 -7.87
N VAL A 115 -0.18 -19.79 -8.51
CA VAL A 115 1.30 -19.80 -8.49
C VAL A 115 1.94 -18.53 -9.03
N GLY A 116 1.21 -17.76 -9.85
CA GLY A 116 1.64 -16.45 -10.32
C GLY A 116 1.91 -15.44 -9.20
N LEU A 117 1.46 -15.68 -7.96
CA LEU A 117 1.79 -14.79 -6.83
C LEU A 117 3.29 -14.79 -6.45
N LEU A 118 4.09 -15.73 -6.95
CA LEU A 118 5.53 -15.80 -6.67
C LEU A 118 6.30 -14.54 -7.08
N TRP A 119 5.96 -13.93 -8.22
CA TRP A 119 6.68 -12.74 -8.65
C TRP A 119 6.38 -11.53 -7.75
N LEU A 120 5.17 -11.46 -7.15
CA LEU A 120 4.83 -10.45 -6.14
C LEU A 120 5.60 -10.68 -4.83
N ALA A 121 5.74 -11.95 -4.42
CA ALA A 121 6.60 -12.29 -3.29
C ALA A 121 8.06 -11.91 -3.56
N LEU A 122 8.58 -12.19 -4.77
CA LEU A 122 9.92 -11.78 -5.19
C LEU A 122 10.07 -10.25 -5.18
N LEU A 123 9.10 -9.51 -5.72
CA LEU A 123 9.08 -8.05 -5.67
C LEU A 123 9.16 -7.54 -4.23
N ALA A 124 8.37 -8.09 -3.31
CA ALA A 124 8.38 -7.70 -1.90
C ALA A 124 9.76 -7.97 -1.26
N VAL A 125 10.39 -9.11 -1.56
CA VAL A 125 11.75 -9.44 -1.09
C VAL A 125 12.78 -8.47 -1.66
N VAL A 126 12.74 -8.17 -2.96
CA VAL A 126 13.64 -7.20 -3.60
C VAL A 126 13.48 -5.81 -2.98
N CYS A 127 12.25 -5.34 -2.79
CA CYS A 127 11.97 -4.08 -2.11
C CYS A 127 12.49 -4.08 -0.66
N PHE A 128 12.33 -5.19 0.07
CA PHE A 128 12.84 -5.33 1.43
C PHE A 128 14.37 -5.22 1.47
N ILE A 129 15.08 -5.95 0.59
CA ILE A 129 16.54 -5.89 0.48
C ILE A 129 17.00 -4.49 0.09
N ALA A 130 16.38 -3.88 -0.93
CA ALA A 130 16.74 -2.52 -1.36
C ALA A 130 16.58 -1.50 -0.21
N ARG A 131 15.54 -1.63 0.62
CA ARG A 131 15.36 -0.79 1.81
C ARG A 131 16.42 -1.08 2.88
N ALA A 132 16.80 -2.34 3.06
CA ALA A 132 17.82 -2.77 4.01
C ALA A 132 19.19 -2.18 3.69
N GLU A 133 19.60 -2.24 2.42
CA GLU A 133 20.90 -1.73 1.93
C GLU A 133 21.05 -0.21 2.13
N MET A 134 19.95 0.54 2.06
CA MET A 134 19.96 1.99 2.34
C MET A 134 20.22 2.32 3.82
N GLY A 135 20.24 1.32 4.70
CA GLY A 135 20.51 1.45 6.12
C GLY A 135 19.56 2.42 6.81
N MET A 136 20.05 3.10 7.85
CA MET A 136 19.25 4.04 8.67
C MET A 136 19.53 5.51 8.37
N ASP A 137 20.21 5.82 7.25
CA ASP A 137 20.52 7.20 6.89
C ASP A 137 19.23 8.02 6.72
N ARG A 138 19.25 9.23 7.29
CA ARG A 138 18.17 10.21 7.17
C ARG A 138 17.97 10.65 5.72
N ARG A 139 19.02 10.65 4.91
CA ARG A 139 18.98 10.99 3.48
C ARG A 139 18.06 10.07 2.69
N PHE A 140 18.09 8.77 2.99
CA PHE A 140 17.27 7.76 2.30
C PHE A 140 15.92 7.49 2.97
N ARG A 141 15.52 8.26 3.99
CA ARG A 141 14.28 8.00 4.73
C ARG A 141 13.05 7.96 3.80
N VAL A 142 12.88 9.01 2.99
CA VAL A 142 11.72 9.09 2.08
C VAL A 142 11.80 7.98 1.03
N LEU A 143 12.95 7.75 0.42
CA LEU A 143 13.13 6.70 -0.59
C LEU A 143 12.79 5.31 -0.04
N ARG A 144 13.20 4.99 1.20
CA ARG A 144 12.83 3.73 1.87
C ARG A 144 11.32 3.62 2.08
N GLU A 145 10.65 4.70 2.47
CA GLU A 145 9.18 4.73 2.61
C GLU A 145 8.51 4.49 1.25
N LEU A 146 9.02 5.08 0.16
CA LEU A 146 8.50 4.91 -1.21
C LEU A 146 8.68 3.48 -1.76
N ILE A 147 9.83 2.85 -1.49
CA ILE A 147 10.08 1.44 -1.89
C ILE A 147 9.18 0.50 -1.09
N GLY A 148 8.95 0.80 0.20
CA GLY A 148 8.01 0.04 1.03
C GLY A 148 6.58 0.17 0.50
N ALA A 149 6.18 1.39 0.14
CA ALA A 149 4.88 1.65 -0.48
C ALA A 149 4.72 0.90 -1.81
N LEU A 150 5.75 0.81 -2.65
CA LEU A 150 5.70 0.06 -3.91
C LEU A 150 5.33 -1.42 -3.68
N ALA A 151 5.95 -2.06 -2.70
CA ALA A 151 5.65 -3.44 -2.33
C ALA A 151 4.25 -3.58 -1.73
N LEU A 152 3.87 -2.69 -0.79
CA LEU A 152 2.56 -2.75 -0.13
C LEU A 152 1.40 -2.53 -1.11
N THR A 153 1.54 -1.59 -2.07
CA THR A 153 0.49 -1.32 -3.05
C THR A 153 0.39 -2.39 -4.14
N SER A 154 1.41 -3.24 -4.30
CA SER A 154 1.37 -4.37 -5.25
C SER A 154 0.29 -5.41 -4.92
N THR A 155 -0.26 -5.35 -3.70
CA THR A 155 -1.46 -6.09 -3.31
C THR A 155 -2.68 -5.82 -4.21
N ALA A 156 -2.74 -4.67 -4.90
CA ALA A 156 -3.72 -4.44 -5.96
C ALA A 156 -3.60 -5.49 -7.07
N VAL A 157 -2.38 -5.74 -7.57
CA VAL A 157 -2.16 -6.74 -8.62
C VAL A 157 -2.47 -8.14 -8.12
N GLY A 158 -2.03 -8.47 -6.90
CA GLY A 158 -2.26 -9.77 -6.31
C GLY A 158 -3.73 -10.08 -6.09
N ALA A 159 -4.51 -9.10 -5.62
CA ALA A 159 -5.94 -9.25 -5.43
C ALA A 159 -6.69 -9.41 -6.76
N TYR A 160 -6.34 -8.58 -7.75
CA TYR A 160 -6.91 -8.68 -9.10
C TYR A 160 -6.59 -10.04 -9.73
N TYR A 161 -5.34 -10.49 -9.65
CA TYR A 161 -4.93 -11.82 -10.14
C TYR A 161 -5.63 -12.96 -9.41
N CYS A 162 -5.87 -12.84 -8.10
CA CYS A 162 -6.61 -13.86 -7.36
C CYS A 162 -8.06 -13.99 -7.86
N ALA A 163 -8.71 -12.87 -8.17
CA ALA A 163 -10.05 -12.83 -8.72
C ALA A 163 -10.12 -13.28 -10.20
N GLU A 164 -9.28 -12.70 -11.06
CA GLU A 164 -9.35 -12.81 -12.53
C GLU A 164 -8.40 -13.85 -13.16
N ARG A 165 -7.49 -14.43 -12.37
CA ARG A 165 -6.44 -15.37 -12.81
C ARG A 165 -5.44 -14.81 -13.82
N THR A 166 -5.53 -13.53 -14.16
CA THR A 166 -4.64 -12.87 -15.11
C THR A 166 -4.09 -11.56 -14.52
N VAL A 167 -2.89 -11.19 -14.94
CA VAL A 167 -2.33 -9.87 -14.69
C VAL A 167 -2.41 -9.13 -16.01
N ASN A 168 -3.43 -8.29 -16.15
CA ASN A 168 -3.64 -7.48 -17.34
C ASN A 168 -3.26 -6.01 -17.07
N GLN A 169 -3.44 -5.20 -18.09
CA GLN A 169 -3.20 -3.76 -18.07
C GLN A 169 -3.96 -3.05 -16.93
N ARG A 170 -5.19 -3.47 -16.60
CA ARG A 170 -5.98 -2.89 -15.51
C ARG A 170 -5.36 -3.18 -14.16
N ALA A 171 -4.92 -4.41 -13.91
CA ALA A 171 -4.24 -4.78 -12.67
C ALA A 171 -3.00 -3.91 -12.43
N VAL A 172 -2.20 -3.70 -13.48
CA VAL A 172 -0.99 -2.85 -13.43
C VAL A 172 -1.35 -1.37 -13.24
N ALA A 173 -2.35 -0.86 -13.97
CA ALA A 173 -2.79 0.53 -13.85
C ALA A 173 -3.36 0.84 -12.46
N LEU A 174 -4.12 -0.08 -11.86
CA LEU A 174 -4.60 0.02 -10.47
C LEU A 174 -3.44 0.07 -9.48
N TRP A 175 -2.42 -0.77 -9.67
CA TRP A 175 -1.24 -0.75 -8.81
C TRP A 175 -0.46 0.55 -8.92
N ILE A 176 -0.18 1.01 -10.14
CA ILE A 176 0.53 2.28 -10.38
C ILE A 176 -0.26 3.45 -9.78
N ALA A 177 -1.58 3.50 -9.96
CA ALA A 177 -2.42 4.55 -9.39
C ALA A 177 -2.34 4.57 -7.85
N ASN A 178 -2.48 3.39 -7.22
CA ASN A 178 -2.33 3.25 -5.77
C ASN A 178 -0.93 3.66 -5.29
N TRP A 179 0.13 3.29 -6.03
CA TRP A 179 1.49 3.67 -5.68
C TRP A 179 1.74 5.18 -5.81
N LEU A 180 1.31 5.80 -6.91
CA LEU A 180 1.42 7.25 -7.11
C LEU A 180 0.66 8.04 -6.03
N PHE A 181 -0.53 7.56 -5.65
CA PHE A 181 -1.27 8.13 -4.54
C PHE A 181 -0.49 7.99 -3.22
N ALA A 182 0.04 6.81 -2.92
CA ALA A 182 0.86 6.58 -1.73
C ALA A 182 2.12 7.47 -1.69
N VAL A 183 2.79 7.69 -2.83
CA VAL A 183 3.90 8.65 -2.96
C VAL A 183 3.45 10.05 -2.56
N GLY A 184 2.30 10.50 -3.07
CA GLY A 184 1.71 11.79 -2.72
C GLY A 184 1.38 11.92 -1.22
N GLN A 185 0.86 10.86 -0.60
CA GLN A 185 0.61 10.83 0.84
C GLN A 185 1.90 10.92 1.66
N ILE A 186 2.92 10.14 1.31
CA ILE A 186 4.22 10.14 1.99
C ILE A 186 4.85 11.53 1.91
N GLU A 187 4.94 12.11 0.70
CA GLU A 187 5.49 13.45 0.52
C GLU A 187 4.70 14.53 1.27
N TYR A 188 3.36 14.42 1.29
CA TYR A 188 2.51 15.34 2.05
C TYR A 188 2.74 15.23 3.57
N VAL A 189 2.79 14.02 4.11
CA VAL A 189 3.07 13.80 5.55
C VAL A 189 4.45 14.34 5.90
N GLN A 190 5.46 14.08 5.07
CA GLN A 190 6.81 14.60 5.27
C GLN A 190 6.85 16.12 5.22
N LEU A 191 6.12 16.75 4.29
CA LEU A 191 5.95 18.20 4.24
C LEU A 191 5.32 18.72 5.55
N ARG A 192 4.25 18.10 6.04
CA ARG A 192 3.57 18.51 7.28
C ARG A 192 4.45 18.39 8.51
N ILE A 193 5.30 17.36 8.58
CA ILE A 193 6.27 17.16 9.66
C ILE A 193 7.36 18.23 9.62
N HIS A 194 7.93 18.51 8.45
CA HIS A 194 9.01 19.50 8.32
C HIS A 194 8.51 20.93 8.54
N THR A 195 7.37 21.27 7.95
CA THR A 195 6.76 22.61 8.07
C THR A 195 6.26 22.92 9.47
N ALA A 196 6.04 21.90 10.31
CA ALA A 196 5.71 22.08 11.72
C ALA A 196 6.88 22.69 12.53
N ALA A 197 8.13 22.43 12.13
CA ALA A 197 9.31 23.01 12.76
C ALA A 197 9.73 24.33 12.10
N LYS A 198 9.72 24.39 10.76
CA LYS A 198 10.11 25.57 9.98
C LYS A 198 9.33 25.65 8.67
N PRO A 199 8.70 26.78 8.32
CA PRO A 199 8.06 26.96 7.03
C PRO A 199 9.01 26.68 5.85
N ASP A 200 8.54 25.93 4.86
CA ASP A 200 9.28 25.58 3.65
C ASP A 200 8.37 25.68 2.40
N PRO A 201 8.26 26.89 1.82
CA PRO A 201 7.42 27.14 0.65
C PRO A 201 7.88 26.37 -0.59
N GLN A 202 9.19 26.12 -0.72
CA GLN A 202 9.73 25.44 -1.89
C GLN A 202 9.31 23.97 -1.88
N ARG A 203 9.40 23.30 -0.72
CA ARG A 203 8.90 21.94 -0.58
C ARG A 203 7.39 21.86 -0.75
N ALA A 204 6.64 22.82 -0.23
CA ALA A 204 5.18 22.90 -0.44
C ALA A 204 4.82 22.98 -1.93
N ARG A 205 5.55 23.80 -2.71
CA ARG A 205 5.38 23.90 -4.17
C ARG A 205 5.72 22.59 -4.88
N LYS A 206 6.79 21.89 -4.49
CA LYS A 206 7.16 20.58 -5.07
C LYS A 206 6.07 19.53 -4.86
N VAL A 207 5.54 19.44 -3.63
CA VAL A 207 4.45 18.50 -3.31
C VAL A 207 3.17 18.85 -4.08
N LEU A 208 2.83 20.13 -4.17
CA LEU A 208 1.68 20.57 -4.98
C LEU A 208 1.89 20.26 -6.47
N ALA A 209 3.07 20.56 -7.02
CA ALA A 209 3.40 20.28 -8.42
C ALA A 209 3.29 18.79 -8.75
N PHE A 210 3.76 17.90 -7.87
CA PHE A 210 3.57 16.46 -8.02
C PHE A 210 2.08 16.09 -8.13
N HIS A 211 1.23 16.60 -7.23
CA HIS A 211 -0.19 16.29 -7.25
C HIS A 211 -0.91 16.89 -8.49
N LEU A 212 -0.50 18.07 -8.94
CA LEU A 212 -1.03 18.69 -10.17
C LEU A 212 -0.54 17.98 -11.44
N LEU A 213 0.56 17.22 -11.38
CA LEU A 213 1.05 16.39 -12.48
C LEU A 213 0.24 15.10 -12.65
N LEU A 214 -0.45 14.62 -11.61
CA LEU A 214 -1.19 13.35 -11.66
C LEU A 214 -2.34 13.38 -12.70
N PRO A 215 -3.20 14.41 -12.80
CA PRO A 215 -4.24 14.45 -13.84
C PRO A 215 -3.69 14.41 -15.28
N PRO A 216 -2.64 15.17 -15.66
CA PRO A 216 -1.98 14.99 -16.95
C PRO A 216 -1.42 13.58 -17.19
N VAL A 217 -0.84 12.95 -16.17
CA VAL A 217 -0.35 11.55 -16.27
C VAL A 217 -1.51 10.59 -16.56
N VAL A 218 -2.64 10.76 -15.88
CA VAL A 218 -3.86 9.98 -16.15
C VAL A 218 -4.40 10.27 -17.55
N LEU A 219 -4.41 11.53 -17.99
CA LEU A 219 -4.86 11.90 -19.32
C LEU A 219 -3.99 11.25 -20.41
N ALA A 220 -2.67 11.24 -20.24
CA ALA A 220 -1.75 10.55 -21.12
C ALA A 220 -1.98 9.03 -21.10
N ALA A 221 -2.18 8.44 -19.93
CA ALA A 221 -2.50 7.01 -19.80
C ALA A 221 -3.82 6.65 -20.48
N TRP A 222 -4.85 7.49 -20.35
CA TRP A 222 -6.12 7.33 -21.06
C TRP A 222 -5.95 7.44 -22.57
N TRP A 223 -5.18 8.40 -23.06
CA TRP A 223 -4.89 8.56 -24.48
C TRP A 223 -4.17 7.35 -25.08
N LEU A 224 -3.38 6.64 -24.27
CA LEU A 224 -2.72 5.37 -24.61
C LEU A 224 -3.59 4.13 -24.32
N HIS A 225 -4.88 4.31 -23.99
CA HIS A 225 -5.82 3.26 -23.61
C HIS A 225 -5.38 2.41 -22.41
N LEU A 226 -4.55 2.96 -21.51
CA LEU A 226 -4.03 2.31 -20.30
C LEU A 226 -4.92 2.47 -19.07
N SER A 227 -5.83 3.44 -19.06
CA SER A 227 -6.69 3.71 -17.92
C SER A 227 -7.96 4.47 -18.31
N PRO A 228 -9.05 4.36 -17.55
CA PRO A 228 -10.23 5.19 -17.75
C PRO A 228 -9.94 6.66 -17.41
N LEU A 229 -10.50 7.59 -18.20
CA LEU A 229 -10.34 9.03 -17.98
C LEU A 229 -10.81 9.47 -16.58
N TRP A 230 -11.88 8.83 -16.08
CA TRP A 230 -12.45 9.10 -14.77
C TRP A 230 -11.50 8.83 -13.60
N MET A 231 -10.37 8.14 -13.81
CA MET A 231 -9.34 7.96 -12.80
C MET A 231 -8.76 9.29 -12.30
N ILE A 232 -8.88 10.38 -13.09
CA ILE A 232 -8.52 11.73 -12.64
C ILE A 232 -9.27 12.09 -11.34
N ALA A 233 -10.56 11.74 -11.25
CA ALA A 233 -11.40 12.08 -10.11
C ALA A 233 -10.86 11.50 -8.80
N ALA A 234 -10.19 10.34 -8.83
CA ALA A 234 -9.61 9.72 -7.65
C ALA A 234 -8.51 10.58 -7.00
N PHE A 235 -7.76 11.36 -7.79
CA PHE A 235 -6.68 12.21 -7.28
C PHE A 235 -7.15 13.59 -6.80
N VAL A 236 -8.36 14.01 -7.17
CA VAL A 236 -8.91 15.34 -6.83
C VAL A 236 -8.95 15.61 -5.32
N PRO A 237 -9.40 14.68 -4.44
CA PRO A 237 -9.42 14.94 -2.99
C PRO A 237 -8.04 15.27 -2.42
N ALA A 238 -6.97 14.63 -2.91
CA ALA A 238 -5.62 14.90 -2.45
C ALA A 238 -5.10 16.27 -2.91
N ILE A 239 -5.42 16.67 -4.15
CA ILE A 239 -5.11 18.01 -4.67
C ILE A 239 -5.83 19.08 -3.86
N VAL A 240 -7.14 18.94 -3.68
CA VAL A 240 -7.98 19.87 -2.90
C VAL A 240 -7.45 20.01 -1.48
N ARG A 241 -7.09 18.91 -0.81
CA ARG A 241 -6.48 18.95 0.52
C ARG A 241 -5.25 19.86 0.57
N ILE A 242 -4.34 19.74 -0.40
CA ILE A 242 -3.09 20.50 -0.39
C ILE A 242 -3.36 21.99 -0.61
N LEU A 243 -4.25 22.32 -1.54
CA LEU A 243 -4.68 23.70 -1.80
C LEU A 243 -5.33 24.31 -0.56
N LEU A 244 -6.28 23.60 0.06
CA LEU A 244 -6.93 24.04 1.30
C LEU A 244 -5.93 24.24 2.44
N TRP A 245 -4.91 23.38 2.55
CA TRP A 245 -3.86 23.53 3.55
C TRP A 245 -3.00 24.79 3.33
N GLN A 246 -2.69 25.14 2.08
CA GLN A 246 -1.87 26.32 1.77
C GLN A 246 -2.56 27.65 2.12
N ILE A 247 -3.89 27.72 2.00
CA ILE A 247 -4.67 28.91 2.35
C ILE A 247 -5.16 28.91 3.81
N SER A 248 -5.05 27.78 4.51
CA SER A 248 -5.49 27.65 5.89
C SER A 248 -4.49 28.32 6.85
N PRO A 249 -4.97 28.91 7.97
CA PRO A 249 -4.09 29.46 8.98
C PRO A 249 -3.16 28.38 9.56
N PRO A 250 -1.91 28.75 9.95
CA PRO A 250 -0.97 27.80 10.53
C PRO A 250 -1.55 27.14 11.78
N LYS A 251 -1.66 25.80 11.76
CA LYS A 251 -2.10 25.01 12.90
C LYS A 251 -0.97 24.10 13.36
N LYS A 252 -0.81 23.97 14.68
CA LYS A 252 0.12 22.99 15.28
C LYS A 252 -0.17 21.59 14.71
N LEU A 253 0.90 20.86 14.40
CA LEU A 253 0.77 19.53 13.84
C LEU A 253 0.19 18.58 14.88
N ASN A 254 -0.98 18.01 14.59
CA ASN A 254 -1.54 16.90 15.34
C ASN A 254 -1.32 15.62 14.53
N VAL A 255 -0.36 14.79 14.97
CA VAL A 255 0.05 13.56 14.26
C VAL A 255 -1.09 12.55 14.17
N ARG A 256 -1.90 12.40 15.23
CA ARG A 256 -3.05 11.48 15.24
C ARG A 256 -4.11 11.91 14.23
N LYS A 257 -4.46 13.21 14.23
CA LYS A 257 -5.41 13.75 13.26
C LYS A 257 -4.90 13.61 11.83
N LEU A 258 -3.61 13.88 11.61
CA LEU A 258 -2.98 13.69 10.30
C LEU A 258 -3.13 12.24 9.83
N GLY A 259 -2.75 11.26 10.65
CA GLY A 259 -2.87 9.84 10.32
C GLY A 259 -4.30 9.42 9.96
N VAL A 260 -5.29 9.87 10.74
CA VAL A 260 -6.71 9.59 10.44
C VAL A 260 -7.16 10.24 9.12
N THR A 261 -6.78 11.49 8.87
CA THR A 261 -7.13 12.16 7.61
C THR A 261 -6.47 11.52 6.40
N GLU A 262 -5.23 11.02 6.54
CA GLU A 262 -4.56 10.28 5.47
C GLU A 262 -5.24 8.93 5.20
N LEU A 263 -5.66 8.21 6.24
CA LEU A 263 -6.40 6.96 6.08
C LEU A 263 -7.75 7.20 5.38
N LEU A 264 -8.51 8.21 5.81
CA LEU A 264 -9.78 8.58 5.18
C LEU A 264 -9.59 8.96 3.72
N LEU A 265 -8.55 9.73 3.40
CA LEU A 265 -8.23 10.06 2.00
C LEU A 265 -7.82 8.84 1.19
N GLY A 266 -7.10 7.88 1.78
CA GLY A 266 -6.81 6.60 1.13
C GLY A 266 -8.09 5.82 0.82
N ILE A 267 -9.03 5.74 1.76
CA ILE A 267 -10.33 5.09 1.54
C ILE A 267 -11.10 5.82 0.42
N THR A 268 -11.21 7.14 0.49
CA THR A 268 -11.88 7.94 -0.54
C THR A 268 -11.23 7.75 -1.91
N PHE A 269 -9.90 7.76 -1.98
CA PHE A 269 -9.15 7.48 -3.20
C PHE A 269 -9.48 6.09 -3.74
N GLY A 270 -9.43 5.05 -2.91
CA GLY A 270 -9.72 3.68 -3.32
C GLY A 270 -11.14 3.51 -3.85
N LEU A 271 -12.12 4.15 -3.22
CA LEU A 271 -13.52 4.15 -3.66
C LEU A 271 -13.69 4.85 -5.02
N LEU A 272 -13.09 6.04 -5.19
CA LEU A 272 -13.15 6.78 -6.43
C LEU A 272 -12.38 6.08 -7.56
N LEU A 273 -11.24 5.46 -7.24
CA LEU A 273 -10.46 4.68 -8.18
C LEU A 273 -11.27 3.46 -8.65
N ALA A 274 -11.86 2.71 -7.72
CA ALA A 274 -12.72 1.58 -8.10
C ALA A 274 -13.91 2.06 -8.94
N GLY A 275 -14.59 3.12 -8.50
CA GLY A 275 -15.70 3.74 -9.25
C GLY A 275 -15.29 4.19 -10.65
N ALA A 276 -14.09 4.72 -10.84
CA ALA A 276 -13.58 5.13 -12.14
C ALA A 276 -13.47 3.96 -13.13
N TYR A 277 -13.13 2.76 -12.66
CA TYR A 277 -13.11 1.56 -13.51
C TYR A 277 -14.49 0.91 -13.67
N CYS A 278 -15.36 1.00 -12.66
CA CYS A 278 -16.70 0.43 -12.71
C CYS A 278 -17.66 1.23 -13.60
N PHE A 279 -17.53 2.56 -13.61
CA PHE A 279 -18.46 3.47 -14.30
C PHE A 279 -17.81 4.25 -15.45
N GLY A 280 -16.48 4.35 -15.46
CA GLY A 280 -15.75 5.00 -16.53
C GLY A 280 -15.58 4.07 -17.72
N SER A 281 -16.64 3.92 -18.50
CA SER A 281 -16.56 3.35 -19.85
C SER A 281 -15.61 4.19 -20.70
N GLY A 282 -14.49 3.59 -21.10
CA GLY A 282 -13.54 4.12 -22.08
C GLY A 282 -12.88 2.96 -22.79
#